data_AF-A0A955G1A7-F1
#
_entry.id   AF-A0A955G1A7-F1
#
_cell.length_a   1.000
_cell.length_b   1.000
_cell.length_c   1.000
_cell.angle_alpha   90.00
_cell.angle_beta   90.00
_cell.angle_gamma   90.00
#
_symmetry.space_group_name_H-M   'P 1'
#
loop_
_entity.id
_entity.type
_entity.pdbx_description
1 polymer ?
#
loop_
_entity_poly.entity_id
_entity_poly.type
_entity_poly.pdbx_seq_one_letter_code
_entity_poly.pdbx_strand_id
1 'polypeptide(L)'
;QLLTLQQRIAFANDPLELLAVDGNANQAKGDGDAATWLPANKAFRCQYVARQIAVKAKYGLWVTQAEKEAMQRVLRECPEQTVPGVR
;
A
#
# COMPACT_ATOMS: atom_id res chain seq x y z
N GLN A 1 10.83 -5.22 -12.59
CA GLN A 1 11.25 -3.79 -12.55
C GLN A 1 12.40 -3.67 -11.57
N LEU A 2 13.44 -2.89 -11.88
CA LEU A 2 14.64 -2.80 -11.04
C LEU A 2 14.95 -1.34 -10.72
N LEU A 3 14.66 -0.94 -9.49
CA LEU A 3 15.08 0.36 -8.95
C LEU A 3 16.61 0.39 -8.78
N THR A 4 17.22 1.57 -8.90
CA THR A 4 18.63 1.77 -8.49
C THR A 4 18.75 1.70 -6.96
N LEU A 5 19.98 1.60 -6.44
CA LEU A 5 20.20 1.63 -4.99
C LEU A 5 19.67 2.94 -4.36
N GLN A 6 19.96 4.08 -4.99
CA GLN A 6 19.46 5.38 -4.52
C GLN A 6 17.92 5.44 -4.52
N GLN A 7 17.27 4.90 -5.56
CA GLN A 7 15.81 4.83 -5.62
C GLN A 7 15.23 3.90 -4.54
N ARG A 8 15.88 2.77 -4.23
CA ARG A 8 15.47 1.88 -3.13
C ARG A 8 15.59 2.56 -1.76
N ILE A 9 16.67 3.30 -1.53
CA ILE A 9 16.86 4.06 -0.28
C ILE A 9 15.78 5.15 -0.16
N ALA A 10 15.51 5.88 -1.24
CA ALA A 10 14.45 6.88 -1.24
C ALA A 10 13.06 6.27 -1.02
N PHE A 11 12.78 5.12 -1.62
CA PHE A 11 11.54 4.36 -1.42
C PHE A 11 11.36 3.91 0.03
N ALA A 12 12.37 3.27 0.62
CA ALA A 12 12.32 2.74 1.97
C ALA A 12 12.20 3.81 3.07
N ASN A 13 12.54 5.06 2.75
CA ASN A 13 12.51 6.19 3.70
C ASN A 13 11.45 7.24 3.36
N ASP A 14 10.56 6.98 2.40
CA ASP A 14 9.50 7.91 2.05
C ASP A 14 8.46 7.99 3.18
N PRO A 15 8.13 9.18 3.72
CA PRO A 15 7.04 9.33 4.68
C PRO A 15 5.68 8.81 4.17
N LEU A 16 5.50 8.67 2.84
CA LEU A 16 4.33 8.02 2.23
C LEU A 16 4.36 6.48 2.35
N GLU A 17 5.52 5.85 2.49
CA GLU A 17 5.66 4.41 2.75
C GLU A 17 5.68 4.09 4.25
N LEU A 18 6.11 5.04 5.09
CA LEU A 18 6.30 4.82 6.53
C LEU A 18 5.05 5.08 7.38
N LEU A 19 4.57 4.05 8.10
CA LEU A 19 3.48 4.14 9.08
C LEU A 19 3.87 3.43 10.38
N ALA A 20 3.75 4.13 11.51
CA ALA A 20 3.94 3.51 12.82
C ALA A 20 2.77 2.57 13.12
N VAL A 21 3.07 1.29 13.38
CA VAL A 21 2.07 0.24 13.60
C VAL A 21 2.54 -0.73 14.70
N ASP A 22 1.63 -1.60 15.13
CA ASP A 22 1.97 -2.74 15.99
C ASP A 22 3.00 -3.68 15.33
N GLY A 23 3.94 -4.19 16.13
CA GLY A 23 5.05 -5.02 15.66
C GLY A 23 4.60 -6.37 15.08
N ASN A 24 3.63 -7.04 15.73
CA ASN A 24 3.10 -8.32 15.25
C ASN A 24 2.31 -8.12 13.96
N ALA A 25 1.56 -7.02 13.84
CA ALA A 25 0.87 -6.69 12.60
C ALA A 25 1.86 -6.48 11.43
N ASN A 26 2.98 -5.80 11.67
CA ASN A 26 4.04 -5.63 10.66
C ASN A 26 4.68 -6.96 10.26
N GLN A 27 5.00 -7.83 11.23
CA GLN A 27 5.54 -9.16 10.97
C GLN A 27 4.56 -10.06 10.20
N ALA A 28 3.27 -10.02 10.57
CA ALA A 28 2.23 -10.78 9.91
C ALA A 28 2.00 -10.34 8.46
N LYS A 29 2.19 -9.05 8.16
CA LYS A 29 2.14 -8.54 6.78
C LYS A 29 3.31 -9.09 5.96
N GLY A 30 4.54 -8.98 6.48
CA GLY A 30 5.76 -9.29 5.73
C GLY A 30 5.83 -8.54 4.39
N ASP A 31 6.22 -9.23 3.33
CA ASP A 31 6.23 -8.76 1.94
C ASP A 31 4.87 -8.94 1.24
N GLY A 32 3.82 -9.32 1.97
CA GLY A 32 2.48 -9.51 1.45
C GLY A 32 1.87 -8.26 0.83
N ASP A 33 1.16 -8.45 -0.28
CA ASP A 33 0.41 -7.43 -1.01
C ASP A 33 -1.05 -7.36 -0.53
N ALA A 34 -1.86 -6.49 -1.14
CA ALA A 34 -3.26 -6.33 -0.75
C ALA A 34 -4.14 -7.57 -1.00
N ALA A 35 -3.69 -8.55 -1.80
CA ALA A 35 -4.41 -9.80 -2.01
C ALA A 35 -4.09 -10.83 -0.93
N THR A 36 -2.87 -10.85 -0.40
CA THR A 36 -2.45 -11.83 0.61
C THR A 36 -2.65 -11.33 2.04
N TRP A 37 -2.62 -10.02 2.27
CA TRP A 37 -2.79 -9.44 3.60
C TRP A 37 -3.51 -8.10 3.60
N LEU A 38 -4.42 -7.92 4.56
CA LEU A 38 -5.05 -6.65 4.89
C LEU A 38 -5.07 -6.45 6.42
N PRO A 39 -5.00 -5.21 6.91
CA PRO A 39 -5.09 -4.92 8.34
C PRO A 39 -6.35 -5.55 8.98
N ALA A 40 -6.21 -6.08 10.19
CA ALA A 40 -7.34 -6.62 10.95
C ALA A 40 -8.38 -5.52 11.27
N ASN A 41 -7.91 -4.28 11.50
CA ASN A 41 -8.77 -3.11 11.63
C ASN A 41 -9.43 -2.77 10.28
N LYS A 42 -10.68 -3.22 10.10
CA LYS A 42 -11.45 -3.01 8.87
C LYS A 42 -11.66 -1.53 8.52
N ALA A 43 -11.87 -0.68 9.52
CA ALA A 43 -12.08 0.77 9.31
C ALA A 43 -10.87 1.47 8.67
N PHE A 44 -9.67 0.88 8.77
CA PHE A 44 -8.44 1.43 8.20
C PHE A 44 -8.11 0.91 6.79
N ARG A 45 -8.81 -0.12 6.29
CA ARG A 45 -8.43 -0.82 5.05
C ARG A 45 -8.45 0.08 3.81
N CYS A 46 -9.42 1.00 3.74
CA CYS A 46 -9.51 1.96 2.64
C CYS A 46 -8.30 2.88 2.57
N GLN A 47 -7.93 3.47 3.71
CA GLN A 47 -6.75 4.34 3.82
C GLN A 47 -5.46 3.56 3.52
N TYR A 48 -5.36 2.33 4.02
CA TYR A 48 -4.23 1.44 3.74
C TYR A 48 -4.08 1.14 2.23
N VAL A 49 -5.16 0.72 1.57
CA VAL A 49 -5.14 0.44 0.12
C VAL A 49 -4.84 1.70 -0.69
N ALA A 50 -5.46 2.83 -0.36
CA ALA A 50 -5.20 4.10 -1.04
C ALA A 50 -3.73 4.53 -0.92
N ARG A 51 -3.12 4.33 0.25
CA ARG A 51 -1.70 4.58 0.48
C ARG A 51 -0.81 3.66 -0.34
N GLN A 52 -1.09 2.35 -0.41
CA GLN A 52 -0.33 1.44 -1.27
C GLN A 52 -0.40 1.86 -2.75
N ILE A 53 -1.58 2.27 -3.23
CA ILE A 53 -1.74 2.79 -4.60
C ILE A 53 -0.88 4.03 -4.81
N ALA A 54 -0.90 4.99 -3.87
CA ALA A 54 -0.12 6.21 -3.95
C ALA A 54 1.39 5.93 -4.06
N VAL A 55 1.90 5.05 -3.20
CA VAL A 55 3.31 4.63 -3.20
C VAL A 55 3.67 3.97 -4.52
N LYS A 56 2.88 2.97 -4.94
CA LYS A 56 3.17 2.23 -6.18
C LYS A 56 3.12 3.15 -7.40
N ALA A 57 2.18 4.09 -7.46
CA ALA A 57 2.13 5.10 -8.50
C ALA A 57 3.38 6.01 -8.48
N LYS A 58 3.77 6.53 -7.31
CA LYS A 58 4.93 7.43 -7.16
C LYS A 58 6.24 6.80 -7.62
N TYR A 59 6.44 5.51 -7.34
CA TYR A 59 7.67 4.78 -7.68
C TYR A 59 7.55 3.95 -8.97
N GLY A 60 6.42 4.05 -9.69
CA GLY A 60 6.16 3.30 -10.91
C GLY A 60 6.15 1.79 -10.71
N LEU A 61 5.78 1.31 -9.53
CA LEU A 61 5.74 -0.11 -9.18
C LEU A 61 4.50 -0.79 -9.75
N TRP A 62 4.66 -2.05 -10.13
CA TRP A 62 3.58 -2.87 -10.65
C TRP A 62 2.64 -3.39 -9.54
N VAL A 63 1.44 -3.76 -9.97
CA VAL A 63 0.37 -4.37 -9.16
C VAL A 63 -0.03 -5.66 -9.85
N THR A 64 -0.11 -6.76 -9.11
CA THR A 64 -0.58 -8.04 -9.68
C THR A 64 -2.07 -7.93 -10.03
N GLN A 65 -2.57 -8.79 -10.91
CA GLN A 65 -4.02 -8.82 -11.18
C GLN A 65 -4.83 -9.10 -9.90
N ALA A 66 -4.38 -10.05 -9.08
CA ALA A 66 -5.04 -10.40 -7.81
C ALA A 66 -5.02 -9.23 -6.81
N GLU A 67 -3.88 -8.54 -6.68
CA GLU A 67 -3.74 -7.35 -5.84
C GLU A 67 -4.68 -6.25 -6.29
N LYS A 68 -4.76 -5.98 -7.59
CA LYS A 68 -5.66 -4.96 -8.16
C LYS A 68 -7.12 -5.27 -7.82
N GLU A 69 -7.55 -6.52 -7.98
CA GLU A 69 -8.91 -6.92 -7.65
C GLU A 69 -9.20 -6.79 -6.15
N ALA A 70 -8.22 -7.11 -5.28
CA ALA A 70 -8.35 -6.93 -3.85
C ALA A 70 -8.47 -5.44 -3.47
N MET A 71 -7.63 -4.59 -4.05
CA MET A 71 -7.71 -3.14 -3.88
C MET A 71 -9.07 -2.59 -4.32
N GLN A 72 -9.57 -3.01 -5.49
CA GLN A 72 -10.89 -2.62 -5.99
C GLN A 72 -12.02 -3.10 -5.07
N ARG A 73 -11.96 -4.33 -4.55
CA ARG A 73 -12.95 -4.85 -3.59
C ARG A 73 -13.02 -3.98 -2.35
N VAL A 74 -11.88 -3.64 -1.76
CA VAL A 74 -11.81 -2.77 -0.57
C VAL A 74 -12.37 -1.38 -0.88
N LEU A 75 -11.94 -0.76 -1.99
CA LEU A 75 -12.34 0.61 -2.33
C LEU A 75 -13.82 0.76 -2.70
N ARG A 76 -14.50 -0.30 -3.14
CA ARG A 76 -15.96 -0.27 -3.35
C ARG A 76 -16.75 0.01 -2.07
N GLU A 77 -16.18 -0.29 -0.90
CA GLU A 77 -16.82 -0.03 0.40
C GLU A 77 -16.62 1.42 0.87
N CYS A 78 -15.82 2.23 0.15
CA CYS A 78 -15.45 3.59 0.52
C CYS A 78 -15.22 4.48 -0.72
N PRO A 79 -16.29 4.82 -1.46
CA PRO A 79 -16.21 5.56 -2.72
C PRO A 79 -15.58 6.95 -2.58
N GLU A 80 -15.66 7.56 -1.40
CA GLU A 80 -15.08 8.89 -1.11
C GLU A 80 -13.59 8.83 -0.75
N GLN A 81 -12.97 7.65 -0.68
CA GLN A 81 -11.56 7.52 -0.32
C GLN A 81 -10.65 8.09 -1.43
N THR A 82 -9.90 9.13 -1.09
CA THR A 82 -8.90 9.74 -1.99
C THR A 82 -7.54 9.05 -1.87
N VAL A 83 -6.76 9.07 -2.96
CA VAL A 83 -5.36 8.63 -2.96
C VAL A 83 -4.47 9.78 -2.45
N PRO A 84 -3.70 9.58 -1.37
CA PRO A 84 -2.85 10.63 -0.83
C PRO A 84 -1.69 10.96 -1.77
N GLY A 85 -1.29 12.24 -1.84
CA GLY A 85 -0.04 12.65 -2.48
C GLY A 85 0.01 12.56 -4.01
N VAL A 86 -1.10 12.21 -4.66
CA VAL A 86 -1.26 12.38 -6.12
C VAL A 86 -1.90 13.75 -6.35
N ARG A 87 -1.10 14.72 -6.81
CA ARG A 87 -1.63 15.84 -7.60
C ARG A 87 -1.54 15.44 -9.06
#